data_AF-A0A016S0H6-F1
#
_entry.id   AF-A0A016S0H6-F1
#
_cell.length_a   1.000
_cell.length_b   1.000
_cell.length_c   1.000
_cell.angle_alpha   90.00
_cell.angle_beta   90.00
_cell.angle_gamma   90.00
#
_symmetry.space_group_name_H-M   'P 1'
#
loop_
_entity.id
_entity.type
_entity.pdbx_description
1 polymer ?
#
loop_
_entity_poly.entity_id
_entity_poly.type
_entity_poly.pdbx_seq_one_letter_code
_entity_poly.pdbx_strand_id
1 'polypeptide(L)'
;MWFLVCVLLLFTGSNALKPVVVNTWGSKDFQQANANALGAMYAGRMFALVEGLSTCERLQCDTTVGYGGSPDESGETTLDALVIDGTVSLKKWCSYGSRSKSP
;
A
#
# COMPACT_ATOMS: atom_id res chain seq x y z
N MET A 1 29.43 -19.36 -33.60
CA MET A 1 29.07 -17.92 -33.73
C MET A 1 27.65 -17.60 -33.21
N TRP A 2 26.66 -18.50 -33.28
CA TRP A 2 25.31 -18.26 -32.73
C TRP A 2 25.17 -18.48 -31.21
N PHE A 3 26.04 -19.30 -30.60
CA PHE A 3 26.05 -19.51 -29.14
C PHE A 3 26.36 -18.20 -28.38
N LEU A 4 27.28 -17.39 -28.90
CA LEU A 4 27.61 -16.07 -28.32
C LEU A 4 26.46 -15.06 -28.46
N VAL A 5 25.66 -15.15 -29.53
CA VAL A 5 24.47 -14.30 -29.75
C VAL A 5 23.36 -14.63 -28.76
N CYS A 6 23.12 -15.91 -28.47
CA CYS A 6 22.18 -16.34 -27.42
C CYS A 6 22.60 -15.87 -26.02
N VAL A 7 23.90 -15.95 -25.69
CA VAL A 7 24.43 -15.49 -24.40
C VAL A 7 24.34 -13.97 -24.26
N LEU A 8 24.56 -13.22 -25.34
CA LEU A 8 24.37 -11.76 -25.37
C LEU A 8 22.90 -11.34 -25.23
N LEU A 9 21.95 -12.09 -25.79
CA LEU A 9 20.51 -11.81 -25.66
C LEU A 9 19.99 -12.04 -24.24
N LEU A 10 20.50 -13.06 -23.53
CA LEU A 10 20.15 -13.34 -22.13
C LEU A 10 20.70 -12.31 -21.14
N PHE A 11 21.74 -11.55 -21.52
CA PHE A 11 22.41 -10.59 -20.64
C PHE A 11 21.91 -9.15 -20.79
N THR A 12 20.85 -8.92 -21.58
CA THR A 12 20.19 -7.62 -21.64
C THR A 12 19.35 -7.40 -20.37
N GLY A 13 20.04 -7.18 -19.26
CA GLY A 13 19.45 -6.73 -18.02
C GLY A 13 18.82 -5.36 -18.25
N SER A 14 17.49 -5.31 -18.30
CA SER A 14 16.76 -4.06 -18.28
C SER A 14 17.02 -3.37 -16.93
N ASN A 15 17.63 -2.19 -16.97
CA ASN A 15 17.73 -1.29 -15.82
C ASN A 15 16.35 -0.66 -15.56
N ALA A 16 15.34 -1.48 -15.29
CA ALA A 16 14.03 -1.02 -14.87
C ALA A 16 14.07 -0.72 -13.38
N LEU A 17 13.73 0.51 -12.99
CA LEU A 17 13.45 0.84 -11.60
C LEU A 17 12.30 -0.07 -11.14
N LYS A 18 12.58 -0.90 -10.13
CA LYS A 18 11.56 -1.77 -9.53
C LYS A 18 10.66 -0.92 -8.63
N PRO A 19 9.34 -1.16 -8.62
CA PRO A 19 8.47 -0.52 -7.65
C PRO A 19 8.89 -0.94 -6.23
N VAL A 20 8.84 0.01 -5.31
CA VAL A 20 9.19 -0.20 -3.90
C VAL A 20 7.97 0.14 -3.06
N VAL A 21 7.64 -0.74 -2.11
CA VAL A 21 6.66 -0.47 -1.05
C VAL A 21 7.39 -0.57 0.28
N VAL A 22 7.18 0.44 1.11
CA VAL A 22 7.67 0.47 2.48
C VAL A 22 6.49 0.79 3.36
N ASN A 23 6.21 -0.07 4.34
CA ASN A 23 5.22 0.18 5.37
C ASN A 23 5.87 0.09 6.75
N THR A 24 5.16 0.62 7.74
CA THR A 24 5.58 0.51 9.12
C THR A 24 5.12 -0.78 9.76
N TRP A 25 6.02 -1.16 10.67
CA TRP A 25 6.12 -2.33 11.51
C TRP A 25 6.41 -3.64 10.78
N GLY A 26 7.03 -4.56 11.51
CA GLY A 26 7.60 -5.79 10.98
C GLY A 26 6.91 -7.05 11.47
N SER A 27 5.72 -6.96 12.08
CA SER A 27 4.95 -8.14 12.45
C SER A 27 4.43 -8.87 11.20
N LYS A 28 3.96 -10.11 11.37
CA LYS A 28 3.57 -10.97 10.24
C LYS A 28 2.44 -10.35 9.41
N ASP A 29 1.50 -9.68 10.05
CA ASP A 29 0.34 -9.09 9.39
C ASP A 29 0.75 -7.84 8.59
N PHE A 30 1.66 -7.02 9.13
CA PHE A 30 2.25 -5.90 8.38
C PHE A 30 3.09 -6.38 7.20
N GLN A 31 3.85 -7.47 7.34
CA GLN A 31 4.58 -8.06 6.22
C GLN A 31 3.64 -8.57 5.12
N GLN A 32 2.52 -9.19 5.50
CA GLN A 32 1.51 -9.66 4.56
C GLN A 32 0.83 -8.49 3.83
N ALA A 33 0.49 -7.42 4.54
CA ALA A 33 -0.04 -6.20 3.95
C ALA A 33 0.94 -5.58 2.94
N ASN A 34 2.23 -5.55 3.26
CA ASN A 34 3.26 -5.05 2.36
C ASN A 34 3.40 -5.91 1.10
N ALA A 35 3.33 -7.24 1.25
CA ALA A 35 3.38 -8.18 0.14
C ALA A 35 2.17 -8.01 -0.80
N ASN A 36 0.97 -7.82 -0.24
CA ASN A 36 -0.24 -7.57 -1.01
C ASN A 36 -0.16 -6.23 -1.78
N ALA A 37 0.32 -5.17 -1.13
CA ALA A 37 0.55 -3.88 -1.77
C ALA A 37 1.52 -3.99 -2.95
N LEU A 38 2.66 -4.65 -2.75
CA LEU A 38 3.64 -4.87 -3.81
C LEU A 38 3.06 -5.71 -4.96
N GLY A 39 2.27 -6.74 -4.62
CA GLY A 39 1.57 -7.58 -5.59
C GLY A 39 0.54 -6.80 -6.42
N ALA A 40 -0.09 -5.77 -5.86
CA ALA A 40 -1.09 -4.94 -6.52
C ALA A 40 -0.50 -3.77 -7.35
N MET A 41 0.82 -3.62 -7.42
CA MET A 41 1.48 -2.51 -8.13
C MET A 41 1.13 -2.40 -9.61
N TYR A 42 0.78 -3.50 -10.27
CA TYR A 42 0.37 -3.50 -11.68
C TYR A 42 -0.92 -2.70 -11.92
N ALA A 43 -1.78 -2.55 -10.92
CA ALA A 43 -3.03 -1.78 -10.99
C ALA A 43 -2.83 -0.27 -10.69
N GLY A 44 -1.62 0.13 -10.33
CA GLY A 44 -1.24 1.52 -10.06
C GLY A 44 -0.88 1.79 -8.60
N ARG A 45 -0.01 2.79 -8.38
CA ARG A 45 0.58 3.11 -7.06
C ARG A 45 -0.46 3.36 -5.95
N MET A 46 -1.54 4.07 -6.28
CA MET A 46 -2.56 4.46 -5.30
C MET A 46 -3.42 3.26 -4.91
N PHE A 47 -3.80 2.45 -5.90
CA PHE A 47 -4.51 1.22 -5.67
C PHE A 47 -3.69 0.24 -4.81
N ALA A 48 -2.41 0.06 -5.15
CA ALA A 48 -1.49 -0.76 -4.38
C ALA A 48 -1.35 -0.31 -2.92
N LEU A 49 -1.28 1.00 -2.67
CA LEU A 49 -1.22 1.56 -1.32
C LEU A 49 -2.50 1.25 -0.54
N VAL A 50 -3.67 1.50 -1.13
CA VAL A 50 -4.96 1.24 -0.48
C VAL A 50 -5.17 -0.25 -0.22
N GLU A 51 -4.76 -1.13 -1.13
CA GLU A 51 -4.86 -2.59 -0.95
C GLU A 51 -4.01 -3.07 0.24
N GLY A 52 -2.80 -2.53 0.41
CA GLY A 52 -1.96 -2.81 1.57
C GLY A 52 -2.59 -2.35 2.89
N LEU A 53 -3.05 -1.11 2.94
CA LEU A 53 -3.68 -0.55 4.14
C LEU A 53 -4.96 -1.29 4.52
N SER A 54 -5.83 -1.56 3.54
CA SER A 54 -7.08 -2.31 3.73
C SER A 54 -6.83 -3.76 4.17
N THR A 55 -5.73 -4.36 3.69
CA THR A 55 -5.29 -5.67 4.20
C THR A 55 -4.99 -5.59 5.70
N CYS A 56 -4.27 -4.57 6.15
CA CYS A 56 -3.96 -4.44 7.58
C CYS A 56 -5.19 -4.14 8.45
N GLU A 57 -6.14 -3.34 7.96
CA GLU A 57 -7.41 -3.11 8.67
C GLU A 57 -8.18 -4.40 8.90
N ARG A 58 -8.21 -5.29 7.90
CA ARG A 58 -8.89 -6.59 7.98
C ARG A 58 -8.13 -7.62 8.83
N LEU A 59 -6.80 -7.60 8.78
CA LEU A 59 -5.96 -8.46 9.62
C LEU A 59 -5.86 -7.97 11.07
N GLN A 60 -6.36 -6.77 11.35
CA GLN A 60 -6.22 -6.10 12.63
C GLN A 60 -4.74 -6.04 13.07
N CYS A 61 -3.87 -5.51 12.19
CA CYS A 61 -2.41 -5.54 12.38
C CYS A 61 -2.00 -5.04 13.79
N ASP A 62 -1.39 -5.94 14.55
CA ASP A 62 -1.01 -5.77 15.97
C ASP A 62 -2.13 -5.26 16.88
N THR A 63 -3.40 -5.47 16.53
CA THR A 63 -4.59 -4.92 17.20
C THR A 63 -4.60 -3.39 17.31
N THR A 64 -3.80 -2.72 16.47
CA THR A 64 -3.67 -1.25 16.46
C THR A 64 -4.24 -0.59 15.21
N VAL A 65 -4.57 -1.38 14.18
CA VAL A 65 -5.12 -0.91 12.90
C VAL A 65 -6.41 -1.65 12.62
N GLY A 66 -7.45 -0.96 12.18
CA GLY A 66 -8.76 -1.55 11.92
C GLY A 66 -9.65 -1.64 13.16
N TYR A 67 -10.81 -2.26 13.00
CA TYR A 67 -11.85 -2.33 14.04
C TYR A 67 -11.40 -3.14 15.26
N GLY A 68 -12.05 -2.92 16.41
CA GLY A 68 -11.85 -3.73 17.63
C GLY A 68 -10.51 -3.57 18.34
N GLY A 69 -9.67 -2.61 17.89
CA GLY A 69 -8.44 -2.20 18.57
C GLY A 69 -8.62 -0.87 19.31
N SER A 70 -7.79 -0.63 20.33
CA SER A 70 -7.66 0.65 21.05
C SER A 70 -8.97 1.44 21.26
N PRO A 71 -9.93 0.92 22.05
CA PRO A 71 -11.15 1.67 22.35
C PRO A 71 -10.85 2.92 23.20
N ASP A 72 -11.65 3.96 23.02
CA ASP A 72 -11.62 5.19 23.83
C ASP A 72 -12.24 4.98 25.23
N GLU A 73 -12.34 6.03 26.04
CA GLU A 73 -12.91 5.94 27.40
C GLU A 73 -14.40 5.54 27.41
N SER A 74 -15.09 5.68 26.27
CA SER A 74 -16.47 5.23 26.11
C SER A 74 -16.57 3.77 25.68
N GLY A 75 -15.43 3.12 25.37
CA GLY A 75 -15.37 1.74 24.91
C GLY A 75 -15.55 1.61 23.40
N GLU A 76 -15.56 2.72 22.65
CA GLU A 76 -15.75 2.73 21.20
C GLU A 76 -14.41 2.79 20.46
N THR A 77 -14.27 2.02 19.37
CA THR A 77 -13.09 2.10 18.50
C THR A 77 -13.34 3.10 17.38
N THR A 78 -12.59 4.21 17.37
CA THR A 78 -12.59 5.18 16.27
C THR A 78 -11.36 5.04 15.40
N LEU A 79 -11.51 5.14 14.07
CA LEU A 79 -10.42 4.94 13.10
C LEU A 79 -10.03 6.25 12.42
N ASP A 80 -8.73 6.47 12.30
CA ASP A 80 -8.12 7.60 11.60
C ASP A 80 -7.30 7.12 10.39
N ALA A 81 -7.48 7.78 9.24
CA ALA A 81 -6.72 7.46 8.02
C ALA A 81 -6.46 8.69 7.14
N LEU A 82 -5.30 8.70 6.49
CA LEU A 82 -4.90 9.72 5.52
C LEU A 82 -4.14 9.07 4.35
N VAL A 83 -4.52 9.42 3.12
CA VAL A 83 -3.87 8.93 1.91
C VAL A 83 -3.53 10.11 0.99
N ILE A 84 -2.30 10.15 0.46
CA ILE A 84 -1.78 11.26 -0.36
C ILE A 84 -1.15 10.71 -1.65
N ASP A 85 -1.51 11.28 -2.80
CA ASP A 85 -0.84 11.02 -4.08
C ASP A 85 0.22 12.08 -4.35
N GLY A 86 1.50 11.70 -4.34
CA GLY A 86 2.61 12.64 -4.55
C GLY A 86 2.77 13.15 -6.00
N THR A 87 2.10 12.54 -6.98
CA THR A 87 2.30 12.92 -8.41
C THR A 87 1.50 14.16 -8.84
N VAL A 88 0.60 14.66 -7.99
CA VAL A 88 -0.04 15.97 -8.21
C VAL A 88 0.94 17.07 -7.80
N SER A 89 1.94 17.34 -8.64
CA SER A 89 2.69 18.59 -8.59
C SER A 89 1.71 19.76 -8.72
N LEU A 90 1.39 20.40 -7.58
CA LEU A 90 0.92 21.78 -7.46
C LEU A 90 -0.32 22.24 -8.28
N LYS A 91 -1.32 21.40 -8.56
CA LYS A 91 -2.60 21.91 -9.15
C LYS A 91 -3.93 21.41 -8.58
N LYS A 92 -3.96 20.50 -7.60
CA LYS A 92 -5.25 20.08 -7.03
C LYS A 92 -5.12 19.54 -5.60
N TRP A 93 -4.77 20.43 -4.68
CA TRP A 93 -4.97 20.14 -3.25
C TRP A 93 -6.43 20.41 -2.89
N CYS A 94 -7.07 19.39 -2.28
CA CYS A 94 -8.38 19.40 -1.62
C CYS A 94 -9.62 19.86 -2.40
N SER A 95 -10.37 18.89 -2.94
CA SER A 95 -11.85 18.98 -2.94
C SER A 95 -12.48 17.60 -3.02
N TYR A 96 -12.25 16.77 -1.99
CA TYR A 96 -13.14 15.63 -1.74
C TYR A 96 -13.29 15.45 -0.23
N GLY A 97 -14.13 16.29 0.37
CA GLY A 97 -14.64 16.06 1.72
C GLY A 97 -15.64 14.93 1.68
N SER A 98 -15.24 13.72 2.07
CA SER A 98 -16.14 12.60 2.27
C SER A 98 -16.76 12.69 3.67
N ARG A 99 -17.91 13.37 3.75
CA ARG A 99 -18.85 13.22 4.87
C ARG A 99 -19.59 11.90 4.66
N SER A 100 -19.12 10.81 5.26
CA SER A 100 -19.91 9.58 5.38
C SER A 100 -20.90 9.75 6.54
N LYS A 101 -22.17 10.01 6.22
CA LYS A 101 -23.25 9.65 7.13
C LYS A 101 -23.48 8.15 6.98
N SER A 102 -23.21 7.39 8.03
CA SER A 102 -23.72 6.03 8.18
C SER A 102 -25.25 6.08 8.32
N PRO A 103 -26.00 5.09 7.77
CA PRO A 103 -27.42 4.93 8.09
C PRO A 103 -27.64 4.61 9.58
#